data_AF-A0A6N8UAI7-F1
#
_entry.id   AF-A0A6N8UAI7-F1
#
_cell.length_a   1.000
_cell.length_b   1.000
_cell.length_c   1.000
_cell.angle_alpha   90.00
_cell.angle_beta   90.00
_cell.angle_gamma   90.00
#
_symmetry.space_group_name_H-M   'P 1'
#
loop_
_entity.id
_entity.type
_entity.pdbx_description
1 polymer ?
#
loop_
_entity_poly.entity_id
_entity_poly.type
_entity_poly.pdbx_seq_one_letter_code
_entity_poly.pdbx_strand_id
1 'polypeptide(L)'
;MEKLNAKWNLWSLSAGLRYENSFTTGISGDDRQVRERRIRKLFPSGAITRKITETLSANLVYSYRISRPAYTSLNSFVQYYDPLTAEVGNPNLKPSFTNNFQFNLTYENQPFFTVSYSETHDDLFELILQNDASAQILRSTVNLEERASWGFKIFGPLNFIRHLDGVTGLISTYDRFQSNDLSPQLKLNKWSFGWYTQANYELPWQIDLGMSSYFTNGMLRGQIDSDWYGMLEFSLSRKFLDDKLQMNLALNKLLNRGFVGVVDYDNIDAEINANESRQNLRLSVSYNFGSKYAKKNKRNNSIPEENRIEEND
;
A
#
# COMPACT_ATOMS: atom_id res chain seq x y z
N MET A 1 20.20 -13.98 6.93
CA MET A 1 19.97 -12.53 7.16
C MET A 1 20.55 -12.22 8.52
N GLU A 2 21.54 -11.34 8.58
CA GLU A 2 22.12 -10.92 9.87
C GLU A 2 21.53 -9.57 10.28
N LYS A 3 21.26 -9.41 11.58
CA LYS A 3 20.77 -8.16 12.17
C LYS A 3 21.60 -7.86 13.42
N LEU A 4 22.10 -6.63 13.50
CA LEU A 4 22.83 -6.09 14.65
C LEU A 4 22.02 -4.95 15.23
N ASN A 5 21.85 -4.96 16.55
CA ASN A 5 21.20 -3.88 17.28
C ASN A 5 22.16 -3.38 18.36
N ALA A 6 22.34 -2.07 18.44
CA ALA A 6 23.14 -1.42 19.46
C ALA A 6 22.34 -0.29 20.09
N LYS A 7 22.38 -0.19 21.42
CA LYS A 7 21.78 0.92 22.16
C LYS A 7 22.87 1.60 22.97
N TRP A 8 22.94 2.92 22.87
CA TRP A 8 23.89 3.75 23.58
C TRP A 8 23.20 5.05 23.98
N ASN A 9 23.00 5.26 25.28
CA ASN A 9 22.32 6.41 25.85
C ASN A 9 20.96 6.67 25.17
N LEU A 10 20.82 7.84 24.52
CA LEU A 10 19.61 8.25 23.81
C LEU A 10 19.52 7.70 22.38
N TRP A 11 20.51 6.95 21.92
CA TRP A 11 20.59 6.41 20.57
C TRP A 11 20.31 4.90 20.52
N SER A 12 19.56 4.49 19.52
CA SER A 12 19.32 3.09 19.17
C SER A 12 19.63 2.91 17.68
N LEU A 13 20.61 2.08 17.38
CA LEU A 13 21.00 1.70 16.03
C LEU A 13 20.53 0.27 15.76
N SER A 14 20.00 0.06 14.57
CA SER A 14 19.78 -1.27 13.99
C SER A 14 20.40 -1.30 12.59
N ALA A 15 21.09 -2.37 12.27
CA ALA A 15 21.66 -2.63 10.96
C ALA A 15 21.35 -4.06 10.57
N GLY A 16 21.05 -4.30 9.30
CA GLY A 16 20.80 -5.64 8.80
C GLY A 16 21.32 -5.80 7.38
N LEU A 17 21.89 -6.96 7.09
CA LEU A 17 22.39 -7.30 5.76
C LEU A 17 21.81 -8.65 5.34
N ARG A 18 21.29 -8.69 4.10
CA ARG A 18 20.77 -9.91 3.49
C ARG A 18 21.46 -10.12 2.15
N TYR A 19 22.16 -11.23 2.01
CA TYR A 19 22.62 -11.71 0.72
C TYR A 19 21.56 -12.62 0.09
N GLU A 20 21.38 -12.49 -1.21
CA GLU A 20 20.50 -13.34 -2.00
C GLU A 20 21.26 -13.90 -3.19
N ASN A 21 21.24 -15.23 -3.32
CA ASN A 21 21.70 -15.95 -4.49
C ASN A 21 20.56 -16.86 -4.95
N SER A 22 19.87 -16.49 -6.03
CA SER A 22 18.81 -17.30 -6.60
C SER A 22 19.02 -17.54 -8.09
N PHE A 23 18.58 -18.69 -8.54
CA PHE A 23 18.63 -19.11 -9.93
C PHE A 23 17.27 -19.70 -10.29
N THR A 24 16.65 -19.18 -11.34
CA THR A 24 15.32 -19.59 -11.79
C THR A 24 15.38 -19.86 -13.28
N THR A 25 14.83 -21.00 -13.69
CA THR A 25 14.70 -21.38 -15.09
C THR A 25 13.22 -21.45 -15.44
N GLY A 26 12.79 -20.62 -16.39
CA GLY A 26 11.45 -20.68 -16.98
C GLY A 26 11.50 -21.37 -18.33
N ILE A 27 10.56 -22.25 -18.62
CA ILE A 27 10.41 -22.90 -19.91
C ILE A 27 9.01 -22.55 -20.43
N SER A 28 8.92 -21.90 -21.58
CA SER A 28 7.63 -21.64 -22.24
C SER A 28 7.16 -22.89 -22.99
N GLY A 29 5.86 -23.22 -22.86
CA GLY A 29 5.26 -24.43 -23.44
C GLY A 29 5.24 -24.45 -24.97
N ASP A 30 5.01 -23.30 -25.60
CA ASP A 30 4.81 -23.23 -27.06
C ASP A 30 6.12 -23.18 -27.87
N ASP A 31 7.19 -22.58 -27.32
CA ASP A 31 8.42 -22.32 -28.07
C ASP A 31 9.68 -22.96 -27.44
N ARG A 32 9.52 -23.74 -26.35
CA ARG A 32 10.61 -24.35 -25.54
C ARG A 32 11.73 -23.38 -25.16
N GLN A 33 11.50 -22.07 -25.21
CA GLN A 33 12.50 -21.07 -24.85
C GLN A 33 12.82 -21.19 -23.38
N VAL A 34 14.08 -21.49 -23.09
CA VAL A 34 14.62 -21.55 -21.73
C VAL A 34 15.08 -20.16 -21.34
N ARG A 35 14.54 -19.63 -20.25
CA ARG A 35 14.87 -18.30 -19.71
C ARG A 35 15.44 -18.45 -18.32
N GLU A 36 16.74 -18.22 -18.21
CA GLU A 36 17.45 -18.27 -16.94
C GLU A 36 17.53 -16.88 -16.32
N ARG A 37 17.23 -16.81 -15.02
CA ARG A 37 17.34 -15.60 -14.22
C ARG A 37 18.23 -15.88 -13.03
N ARG A 38 19.30 -15.12 -12.90
CA ARG A 38 20.23 -15.22 -11.77
C ARG A 38 20.23 -13.92 -10.99
N ILE A 39 20.02 -14.01 -9.68
CA ILE A 39 20.08 -12.88 -8.75
C ILE A 39 21.22 -13.17 -7.79
N ARG A 40 22.19 -12.24 -7.73
CA ARG A 40 23.30 -12.26 -6.77
C ARG A 40 23.48 -10.85 -6.24
N LYS A 41 22.77 -10.50 -5.17
CA LYS A 41 22.76 -9.14 -4.62
C LYS A 41 22.76 -9.10 -3.10
N LEU A 42 23.26 -7.99 -2.56
CA LEU A 42 23.18 -7.64 -1.15
C LEU A 42 22.06 -6.63 -0.94
N PHE A 43 21.35 -6.79 0.18
CA PHE A 43 20.22 -5.98 0.60
C PHE A 43 20.49 -5.43 1.99
N PRO A 44 21.19 -4.29 2.09
CA PRO A 44 21.37 -3.60 3.35
C PRO A 44 20.06 -2.96 3.83
N SER A 45 19.96 -2.83 5.14
CA SER A 45 18.90 -2.12 5.84
C SER A 45 19.47 -1.54 7.13
N GLY A 46 18.92 -0.42 7.57
CA GLY A 46 19.34 0.17 8.84
C GLY A 46 18.32 1.16 9.35
N ALA A 47 18.33 1.36 10.66
CA ALA A 47 17.58 2.43 11.29
C ALA A 47 18.36 3.01 12.46
N ILE A 48 18.32 4.34 12.57
CA ILE A 48 18.88 5.11 13.67
C ILE A 48 17.72 5.81 14.36
N THR A 49 17.59 5.62 15.66
CA THR A 49 16.60 6.32 16.48
C THR A 49 17.31 7.12 17.55
N ARG A 50 16.91 8.37 17.73
CA ARG A 50 17.35 9.24 18.82
C ARG A 50 16.15 9.63 19.67
N LYS A 51 16.19 9.32 20.96
CA LYS A 51 15.29 9.90 21.95
C LYS A 51 15.66 11.36 22.16
N ILE A 52 14.72 12.27 21.90
CA ILE A 52 14.88 13.71 22.14
C ILE A 52 14.41 14.02 23.56
N THR A 53 13.27 13.44 23.95
CA THR A 53 12.74 13.44 25.33
C THR A 53 12.27 12.02 25.67
N GLU A 54 11.60 11.84 26.81
CA GLU A 54 10.98 10.56 27.18
C GLU A 54 9.83 10.18 26.23
N THR A 55 9.15 11.18 25.63
CA THR A 55 7.99 11.00 24.76
C THR A 55 8.28 11.32 23.29
N LEU A 56 9.27 12.18 22.99
CA LEU A 56 9.61 12.59 21.63
C LEU A 56 10.86 11.85 21.13
N SER A 57 10.78 11.25 19.94
CA SER A 57 11.92 10.62 19.29
C SER A 57 11.99 10.95 17.80
N ALA A 58 13.21 10.96 17.25
CA ALA A 58 13.46 11.03 15.81
C ALA A 58 14.00 9.69 15.32
N ASN A 59 13.55 9.25 14.16
CA ASN A 59 13.91 7.96 13.58
C ASN A 59 14.22 8.12 12.09
N LEU A 60 15.38 7.64 11.66
CA LEU A 60 15.80 7.58 10.26
C LEU A 60 15.94 6.11 9.87
N VAL A 61 15.34 5.71 8.74
CA VAL A 61 15.31 4.34 8.24
C VAL A 61 15.76 4.31 6.80
N TYR A 62 16.59 3.32 6.47
CA TYR A 62 16.97 2.99 5.11
C TYR A 62 16.72 1.50 4.84
N SER A 63 16.21 1.17 3.65
CA SER A 63 16.16 -0.21 3.19
C SER A 63 16.31 -0.34 1.69
N TYR A 64 17.12 -1.31 1.26
CA TYR A 64 17.20 -1.77 -0.12
C TYR A 64 16.40 -3.05 -0.30
N ARG A 65 15.45 -3.07 -1.23
CA ARG A 65 14.50 -4.17 -1.44
C ARG A 65 14.50 -4.63 -2.89
N ILE A 66 14.10 -5.88 -3.10
CA ILE A 66 13.85 -6.47 -4.41
C ILE A 66 12.38 -6.88 -4.49
N SER A 67 11.70 -6.55 -5.57
CA SER A 67 10.40 -7.13 -5.92
C SER A 67 10.59 -8.07 -7.11
N ARG A 68 9.95 -9.24 -7.07
CA ARG A 68 10.03 -10.20 -8.16
C ARG A 68 8.73 -10.16 -8.95
N PRO A 69 8.78 -10.33 -10.29
CA PRO A 69 7.56 -10.47 -11.08
C PRO A 69 6.74 -11.65 -10.57
N ALA A 70 5.43 -11.46 -10.48
CA ALA A 70 4.51 -12.56 -10.23
C ALA A 70 4.55 -13.54 -11.41
N TYR A 71 4.24 -14.81 -11.17
CA TYR A 71 4.23 -15.83 -12.23
C TYR A 71 3.22 -15.49 -13.34
N THR A 72 2.05 -14.95 -12.96
CA THR A 72 1.03 -14.46 -13.88
C THR A 72 1.56 -13.38 -14.81
N SER A 73 2.33 -12.41 -14.29
CA SER A 73 2.97 -11.36 -15.09
C SER A 73 4.05 -11.88 -16.04
N LEU A 74 4.56 -13.10 -15.85
CA LEU A 74 5.52 -13.74 -16.75
C LEU A 74 4.86 -14.61 -17.82
N ASN A 75 3.57 -14.92 -17.65
CA ASN A 75 2.85 -15.85 -18.51
C ASN A 75 2.43 -15.16 -19.82
N SER A 76 2.95 -15.63 -20.95
CA SER A 76 2.64 -15.06 -22.27
C SER A 76 1.28 -15.46 -22.84
N PHE A 77 0.48 -16.26 -22.13
CA PHE A 77 -0.89 -16.54 -22.55
C PHE A 77 -1.74 -15.27 -22.45
N VAL A 78 -2.49 -14.97 -23.51
CA VAL A 78 -3.41 -13.83 -23.55
C VAL A 78 -4.67 -14.20 -22.78
N GLN A 79 -4.95 -13.45 -21.72
CA GLN A 79 -6.17 -13.55 -20.94
C GLN A 79 -7.15 -12.46 -21.38
N TYR A 80 -8.32 -12.85 -21.88
CA TYR A 80 -9.37 -11.91 -22.25
C TYR A 80 -10.30 -11.67 -21.06
N TYR A 81 -10.48 -10.41 -20.68
CA TYR A 81 -11.47 -10.01 -19.69
C TYR A 81 -12.84 -9.81 -20.34
N ASP A 82 -12.83 -9.21 -21.53
CA ASP A 82 -13.99 -8.97 -22.37
C ASP A 82 -13.53 -8.88 -23.86
N PRO A 83 -14.43 -8.72 -24.85
CA PRO A 83 -14.05 -8.69 -26.26
C PRO A 83 -13.07 -7.58 -26.66
N LEU A 84 -12.98 -6.50 -25.88
CA LEU A 84 -12.15 -5.32 -26.15
C LEU A 84 -11.00 -5.18 -25.15
N THR A 85 -10.96 -5.96 -24.07
CA THR A 85 -9.90 -5.88 -23.06
C THR A 85 -9.21 -7.22 -22.87
N ALA A 86 -7.90 -7.24 -23.07
CA ALA A 86 -7.05 -8.39 -22.78
C ALA A 86 -5.82 -8.01 -21.97
N GLU A 87 -5.22 -9.01 -21.35
CA GLU A 87 -3.94 -8.92 -20.66
C GLU A 87 -2.99 -9.99 -21.17
N VAL A 88 -1.72 -9.63 -21.30
CA VAL A 88 -0.65 -10.55 -21.66
C VAL A 88 0.55 -10.33 -20.75
N GLY A 89 1.05 -11.40 -20.16
CA GLY A 89 2.28 -11.34 -19.38
C GLY A 89 3.51 -11.17 -20.27
N ASN A 90 4.60 -10.75 -19.65
CA ASN A 90 5.87 -10.48 -20.30
C ASN A 90 6.94 -11.44 -19.73
N PRO A 91 7.32 -12.50 -20.48
CA PRO A 91 8.34 -13.44 -20.03
C PRO A 91 9.74 -12.84 -19.94
N ASN A 92 9.97 -11.57 -20.31
CA ASN A 92 11.26 -10.87 -20.17
C ASN A 92 11.39 -10.10 -18.84
N LEU A 93 10.37 -10.09 -17.99
CA LEU A 93 10.43 -9.26 -16.78
C LEU A 93 11.62 -9.60 -15.90
N LYS A 94 12.27 -8.53 -15.45
CA LYS A 94 13.35 -8.48 -14.48
C LYS A 94 12.78 -8.10 -13.11
N PRO A 95 13.42 -8.51 -12.00
CA PRO A 95 13.08 -7.99 -10.68
C PRO A 95 13.29 -6.48 -10.59
N SER A 96 12.44 -5.79 -9.83
CA SER A 96 12.63 -4.37 -9.52
C SER A 96 13.43 -4.19 -8.24
N PHE A 97 14.13 -3.07 -8.13
CA PHE A 97 14.99 -2.77 -6.99
C PHE A 97 14.68 -1.39 -6.40
N THR A 98 14.33 -1.33 -5.12
CA THR A 98 13.90 -0.09 -4.48
C THR A 98 14.81 0.30 -3.33
N ASN A 99 15.31 1.53 -3.38
CA ASN A 99 15.89 2.22 -2.23
C ASN A 99 14.78 3.00 -1.52
N ASN A 100 14.63 2.82 -0.21
CA ASN A 100 13.68 3.57 0.61
C ASN A 100 14.42 4.30 1.72
N PHE A 101 14.14 5.59 1.85
CA PHE A 101 14.60 6.46 2.93
C PHE A 101 13.38 7.01 3.65
N GLN A 102 13.38 6.97 4.97
CA GLN A 102 12.26 7.48 5.76
C GLN A 102 12.77 8.16 7.02
N PHE A 103 12.34 9.40 7.22
CA PHE A 103 12.51 10.14 8.46
C PHE A 103 11.16 10.25 9.17
N ASN A 104 11.14 10.00 10.47
CA ASN A 104 9.96 10.10 11.32
C ASN A 104 10.26 10.90 12.57
N LEU A 105 9.32 11.75 12.99
CA LEU A 105 9.21 12.18 14.37
C LEU A 105 8.05 11.44 15.03
N THR A 106 8.30 10.91 16.22
CA THR A 106 7.32 10.15 16.99
C THR A 106 7.06 10.83 18.33
N TYR A 107 5.79 10.87 18.72
CA TYR A 107 5.34 11.27 20.05
C TYR A 107 4.69 10.04 20.71
N GLU A 108 5.18 9.66 21.89
CA GLU A 108 4.80 8.43 22.59
C GLU A 108 4.90 7.16 21.72
N ASN A 109 5.96 7.09 20.90
CA ASN A 109 6.21 6.05 19.90
C ASN A 109 5.22 6.02 18.72
N GLN A 110 4.30 6.97 18.60
CA GLN A 110 3.42 7.11 17.44
C GLN A 110 4.00 8.14 16.46
N PRO A 111 4.21 7.79 15.17
CA PRO A 111 4.70 8.75 14.19
C PRO A 111 3.64 9.82 13.90
N PHE A 112 4.00 11.08 14.13
CA PHE A 112 3.13 12.23 13.85
C PHE A 112 3.65 13.06 12.68
N PHE A 113 4.93 12.93 12.32
CA PHE A 113 5.52 13.56 11.15
C PHE A 113 6.41 12.56 10.42
N THR A 114 6.23 12.43 9.11
CA THR A 114 7.01 11.54 8.27
C THR A 114 7.39 12.22 6.96
N VAL A 115 8.64 12.08 6.57
CA VAL A 115 9.13 12.33 5.21
C VAL A 115 9.71 11.03 4.68
N SER A 116 9.28 10.60 3.50
CA SER A 116 9.79 9.41 2.84
C SER A 116 10.19 9.70 1.41
N TYR A 117 11.24 9.04 0.95
CA TYR A 117 11.65 9.01 -0.45
C TYR A 117 11.90 7.56 -0.85
N SER A 118 11.33 7.15 -1.98
CA SER A 118 11.61 5.85 -2.58
C SER A 118 12.00 6.00 -4.04
N GLU A 119 13.01 5.25 -4.45
CA GLU A 119 13.50 5.22 -5.82
C GLU A 119 13.62 3.76 -6.26
N THR A 120 12.86 3.41 -7.30
CA THR A 120 12.78 2.06 -7.86
C THR A 120 13.33 2.04 -9.26
N HIS A 121 14.24 1.10 -9.51
CA HIS A 121 14.77 0.79 -10.83
C HIS A 121 14.15 -0.50 -11.35
N ASP A 122 13.97 -0.59 -12.68
CA ASP A 122 13.28 -1.70 -13.33
C ASP A 122 11.88 -1.94 -12.73
N ASP A 123 11.14 -0.87 -12.41
CA ASP A 123 9.83 -0.94 -11.73
C ASP A 123 8.85 -1.81 -12.52
N LEU A 124 8.13 -2.68 -11.82
CA LEU A 124 7.14 -3.55 -12.44
C LEU A 124 5.88 -2.73 -12.66
N PHE A 125 5.78 -2.16 -13.85
CA PHE A 125 4.76 -1.19 -14.23
C PHE A 125 3.76 -1.83 -15.17
N GLU A 126 2.47 -1.73 -14.85
CA GLU A 126 1.42 -2.16 -15.76
C GLU A 126 1.21 -1.11 -16.85
N LEU A 127 1.54 -1.48 -18.08
CA LEU A 127 1.36 -0.67 -19.27
C LEU A 127 0.05 -1.05 -19.96
N ILE A 128 -0.76 -0.04 -20.25
CA ILE A 128 -1.97 -0.07 -21.05
C ILE A 128 -1.58 0.39 -22.46
N LEU A 129 -1.91 -0.44 -23.45
CA LEU A 129 -1.66 -0.25 -24.87
C LEU A 129 -2.98 -0.40 -25.63
N GLN A 130 -3.08 0.21 -26.82
CA GLN A 130 -4.24 0.04 -27.69
C GLN A 130 -3.82 -0.38 -29.10
N ASN A 131 -4.56 -1.34 -29.66
CA ASN A 131 -4.47 -1.70 -31.07
C ASN A 131 -5.55 -0.95 -31.86
N ASP A 132 -5.15 0.01 -32.70
CA ASP A 132 -6.09 0.85 -33.47
C ASP A 132 -6.88 0.08 -34.54
N ALA A 133 -6.38 -1.05 -35.02
CA ALA A 133 -7.08 -1.84 -36.03
C ALA A 133 -8.24 -2.64 -35.44
N SER A 134 -8.09 -3.15 -34.20
CA SER A 134 -9.12 -3.94 -33.51
C SER A 134 -9.88 -3.16 -32.43
N ALA A 135 -9.45 -1.93 -32.12
CA ALA A 135 -9.89 -1.13 -30.96
C ALA A 135 -9.73 -1.86 -29.61
N GLN A 136 -8.81 -2.84 -29.54
CA GLN A 136 -8.59 -3.64 -28.35
C GLN A 136 -7.57 -2.96 -27.42
N ILE A 137 -7.91 -2.89 -26.13
CA ILE A 137 -7.02 -2.51 -25.04
C ILE A 137 -6.24 -3.76 -24.59
N LEU A 138 -4.93 -3.62 -24.50
CA LEU A 138 -4.01 -4.64 -24.02
C LEU A 138 -3.27 -4.14 -22.78
N ARG A 139 -3.35 -4.90 -21.69
CA ARG A 139 -2.56 -4.67 -20.48
C ARG A 139 -1.35 -5.59 -20.47
N SER A 140 -0.18 -5.07 -20.15
CA SER A 140 1.02 -5.88 -19.96
C SER A 140 1.96 -5.25 -18.95
N THR A 141 2.56 -6.05 -18.08
CA THR A 141 3.60 -5.55 -17.17
C THR A 141 4.92 -5.40 -17.93
N VAL A 142 5.58 -4.27 -17.73
CA VAL A 142 6.92 -3.94 -18.25
C VAL A 142 7.86 -3.53 -17.13
N ASN A 143 9.17 -3.57 -17.38
CA ASN A 143 10.15 -2.96 -16.48
C ASN A 143 10.32 -1.49 -16.87
N LEU A 144 9.69 -0.60 -16.12
CA LEU A 144 9.89 0.84 -16.26
C LEU A 144 11.27 1.21 -15.72
N GLU A 145 11.99 2.09 -16.43
CA GLU A 145 13.36 2.47 -16.14
C GLU A 145 13.51 2.99 -14.70
N GLU A 146 12.71 4.00 -14.34
CA GLU A 146 12.76 4.65 -13.03
C GLU A 146 11.37 5.03 -12.53
N ARG A 147 11.13 4.77 -11.24
CA ARG A 147 10.04 5.35 -10.46
C ARG A 147 10.60 6.03 -9.22
N ALA A 148 10.24 7.28 -9.01
CA ALA A 148 10.55 8.02 -7.79
C ALA A 148 9.25 8.43 -7.08
N SER A 149 9.23 8.38 -5.75
CA SER A 149 8.09 8.82 -4.95
C SER A 149 8.57 9.55 -3.70
N TRP A 150 8.04 10.76 -3.49
CA TRP A 150 8.15 11.48 -2.22
C TRP A 150 6.85 11.35 -1.45
N GLY A 151 6.95 11.21 -0.13
CA GLY A 151 5.80 11.15 0.77
C GLY A 151 6.00 12.05 1.98
N PHE A 152 4.97 12.83 2.30
CA PHE A 152 4.92 13.73 3.44
C PHE A 152 3.66 13.43 4.24
N LYS A 153 3.80 13.26 5.55
CA LYS A 153 2.67 13.01 6.43
C LYS A 153 2.82 13.86 7.69
N ILE A 154 1.73 14.49 8.08
CA ILE A 154 1.60 15.15 9.39
C ILE A 154 0.26 14.75 9.99
N PHE A 155 0.30 14.20 11.19
CA PHE A 155 -0.86 13.75 11.94
C PHE A 155 -0.84 14.37 13.33
N GLY A 156 -2.01 14.66 13.87
CA GLY A 156 -2.18 15.16 15.22
C GLY A 156 -3.37 14.47 15.89
N PRO A 157 -3.31 14.22 17.20
CA PRO A 157 -4.42 13.66 17.93
C PRO A 157 -5.56 14.68 18.01
N LEU A 158 -6.81 14.21 18.13
CA LEU A 158 -8.01 15.05 18.32
C LEU A 158 -8.40 15.25 19.79
N ASN A 159 -7.72 14.55 20.70
CA ASN A 159 -7.98 14.55 22.15
C ASN A 159 -7.74 15.90 22.87
N PHE A 160 -7.25 16.91 22.16
CA PHE A 160 -7.26 18.30 22.65
C PHE A 160 -8.68 18.89 22.70
N ILE A 161 -9.65 18.28 22.01
CA ILE A 161 -11.08 18.59 22.08
C ILE A 161 -11.73 17.64 23.08
N ARG A 162 -12.44 18.20 24.07
CA ARG A 162 -13.08 17.42 25.14
C ARG A 162 -14.10 16.42 24.57
N HIS A 163 -14.06 15.17 25.04
CA HIS A 163 -14.92 14.05 24.61
C HIS A 163 -14.69 13.59 23.16
N LEU A 164 -13.66 14.09 22.49
CA LEU A 164 -13.33 13.69 21.12
C LEU A 164 -11.97 13.00 21.11
N ASP A 165 -11.95 11.70 20.90
CA ASP A 165 -10.73 10.95 20.66
C ASP A 165 -10.52 10.75 19.17
N GLY A 166 -9.26 10.64 18.73
CA GLY A 166 -8.98 10.34 17.34
C GLY A 166 -7.70 10.97 16.83
N VAL A 167 -7.57 10.96 15.50
CA VAL A 167 -6.43 11.51 14.78
C VAL A 167 -6.91 12.19 13.51
N THR A 168 -6.28 13.30 13.16
CA THR A 168 -6.45 13.96 11.87
C THR A 168 -5.09 14.28 11.28
N GLY A 169 -4.98 14.29 9.96
CA GLY A 169 -3.69 14.53 9.33
C GLY A 169 -3.74 14.75 7.84
N LEU A 170 -2.70 15.41 7.36
CA LEU A 170 -2.47 15.66 5.94
C LEU A 170 -1.44 14.66 5.42
N ILE A 171 -1.71 14.13 4.24
CA ILE A 171 -0.84 13.24 3.49
C ILE A 171 -0.57 13.93 2.15
N SER A 172 0.67 13.97 1.72
CA SER A 172 1.00 14.39 0.37
C SER A 172 2.00 13.43 -0.25
N THR A 173 1.81 13.11 -1.52
CA THR A 173 2.78 12.33 -2.28
C THR A 173 3.09 13.00 -3.60
N TYR A 174 4.31 12.81 -4.08
CA TYR A 174 4.70 13.16 -5.44
C TYR A 174 5.29 11.93 -6.10
N ASP A 175 4.55 11.38 -7.06
CA ASP A 175 4.98 10.21 -7.82
C ASP A 175 5.49 10.65 -9.19
N ARG A 176 6.59 10.05 -9.64
CA ARG A 176 7.19 10.23 -10.96
C ARG A 176 7.49 8.86 -11.56
N PHE A 177 7.01 8.63 -12.77
CA PHE A 177 7.26 7.45 -13.59
C PHE A 177 7.99 7.89 -14.87
N GLN A 178 9.14 7.29 -15.16
CA GLN A 178 9.95 7.63 -16.33
C GLN A 178 10.49 6.38 -17.01
N SER A 179 10.38 6.32 -18.34
CA SER A 179 11.13 5.37 -19.17
C SER A 179 11.39 5.92 -20.56
N ASN A 180 12.66 5.90 -20.96
CA ASN A 180 13.09 6.26 -22.30
C ASN A 180 13.10 5.07 -23.28
N ASP A 181 12.99 3.84 -22.77
CA ASP A 181 12.99 2.59 -23.55
C ASP A 181 11.62 2.31 -24.20
N LEU A 182 10.57 2.98 -23.74
CA LEU A 182 9.24 2.92 -24.36
C LEU A 182 9.15 3.89 -25.56
N SER A 183 8.35 3.50 -26.55
CA SER A 183 8.02 4.34 -27.70
C SER A 183 6.49 4.44 -27.81
N PRO A 184 5.89 5.61 -27.54
CA PRO A 184 6.51 6.86 -27.09
C PRO A 184 7.11 6.75 -25.68
N GLN A 185 7.98 7.68 -25.32
CA GLN A 185 8.58 7.71 -23.98
C GLN A 185 7.50 8.00 -22.92
N LEU A 186 7.51 7.25 -21.81
CA LEU A 186 6.60 7.50 -20.69
C LEU A 186 7.24 8.49 -19.70
N LYS A 187 6.58 9.62 -19.47
CA LYS A 187 6.95 10.62 -18.46
C LYS A 187 5.70 11.13 -17.74
N LEU A 188 5.38 10.52 -16.61
CA LEU A 188 4.23 10.90 -15.80
C LEU A 188 4.70 11.41 -14.44
N ASN A 189 4.05 12.47 -13.94
CA ASN A 189 4.25 12.92 -12.58
C ASN A 189 2.98 13.59 -12.04
N LYS A 190 2.73 13.44 -10.73
CA LYS A 190 1.59 14.09 -10.07
C LYS A 190 1.82 14.28 -8.58
N TRP A 191 1.40 15.43 -8.09
CA TRP A 191 1.19 15.66 -6.66
C TRP A 191 -0.20 15.19 -6.24
N SER A 192 -0.24 14.32 -5.24
CA SER A 192 -1.43 13.97 -4.50
C SER A 192 -1.41 14.68 -3.14
N PHE A 193 -2.57 15.17 -2.74
CA PHE A 193 -2.86 15.73 -1.44
C PHE A 193 -4.08 15.00 -0.89
N GLY A 194 -3.97 14.58 0.36
CA GLY A 194 -5.02 13.88 1.06
C GLY A 194 -5.18 14.39 2.49
N TRP A 195 -6.41 14.29 2.97
CA TRP A 195 -6.77 14.58 4.34
C TRP A 195 -7.45 13.35 4.93
N TYR A 196 -6.90 12.86 6.03
CA TYR A 196 -7.46 11.75 6.78
C TYR A 196 -7.96 12.25 8.14
N THR A 197 -9.12 11.76 8.55
CA THR A 197 -9.64 11.97 9.91
C THR A 197 -10.32 10.72 10.40
N GLN A 198 -9.97 10.30 11.61
CA GLN A 198 -10.69 9.29 12.36
C GLN A 198 -11.01 9.89 13.71
N ALA A 199 -12.29 9.95 14.06
CA ALA A 199 -12.75 10.58 15.29
C ALA A 199 -13.79 9.69 15.98
N ASN A 200 -13.77 9.66 17.30
CA ASN A 200 -14.76 9.02 18.14
C ASN A 200 -15.24 10.02 19.18
N TYR A 201 -16.55 10.20 19.27
CA TYR A 201 -17.17 11.09 20.23
C TYR A 201 -18.11 10.29 21.14
N GLU A 202 -17.93 10.43 22.45
CA GLU A 202 -18.80 9.79 23.43
C GLU A 202 -20.11 10.59 23.58
N LEU A 203 -21.20 10.06 23.05
CA LEU A 203 -22.55 10.59 23.21
C LEU A 203 -23.14 10.16 24.57
N PRO A 204 -24.22 10.82 25.03
CA PRO A 204 -25.00 10.34 26.17
C PRO A 204 -25.42 8.88 26.02
N TRP A 205 -25.66 8.23 27.15
CA TRP A 205 -26.04 6.81 27.23
C TRP A 205 -24.97 5.82 26.77
N GLN A 206 -23.68 6.18 26.87
CA GLN A 206 -22.54 5.30 26.54
C GLN A 206 -22.59 4.86 25.07
N ILE A 207 -22.97 5.78 24.18
CA ILE A 207 -22.97 5.55 22.73
C ILE A 207 -21.73 6.20 22.16
N ASP A 208 -20.90 5.43 21.49
CA ASP A 208 -19.74 5.94 20.76
C ASP A 208 -20.15 6.29 19.33
N LEU A 209 -20.02 7.57 18.96
CA LEU A 209 -20.14 8.04 17.58
C LEU A 209 -18.75 8.01 16.92
N GLY A 210 -18.51 7.03 16.06
CA GLY A 210 -17.31 6.96 15.23
C GLY A 210 -17.51 7.66 13.88
N MET A 211 -16.49 8.38 13.43
CA MET A 211 -16.38 8.96 12.09
C MET A 211 -15.04 8.57 11.48
N SER A 212 -15.06 8.13 10.23
CA SER A 212 -13.85 7.92 9.43
C SER A 212 -14.00 8.65 8.11
N SER A 213 -12.99 9.44 7.75
CA SER A 213 -12.96 10.25 6.55
C SER A 213 -11.60 10.18 5.90
N TYR A 214 -11.61 10.07 4.58
CA TYR A 214 -10.42 10.23 3.75
C TYR A 214 -10.79 10.96 2.48
N PHE A 215 -10.13 12.07 2.22
CA PHE A 215 -10.23 12.79 0.96
C PHE A 215 -8.87 12.82 0.27
N THR A 216 -8.85 12.76 -1.05
CA THR A 216 -7.68 13.06 -1.87
C THR A 216 -8.08 13.72 -3.17
N ASN A 217 -7.23 14.60 -3.71
CA ASN A 217 -7.39 15.18 -5.04
C ASN A 217 -7.03 14.22 -6.20
N GLY A 218 -6.73 12.95 -5.89
CA GLY A 218 -6.33 11.94 -6.88
C GLY A 218 -4.83 11.66 -6.87
N MET A 219 -4.41 10.65 -7.61
CA MET A 219 -3.03 10.19 -7.70
C MET A 219 -2.80 9.40 -9.00
N LEU A 220 -1.54 9.23 -9.39
CA LEU A 220 -1.20 8.30 -10.47
C LEU A 220 -1.31 6.86 -9.98
N ARG A 221 -2.05 6.04 -10.72
CA ARG A 221 -2.11 4.57 -10.59
C ARG A 221 -1.60 3.95 -11.88
N GLY A 222 -0.28 3.79 -11.98
CA GLY A 222 0.35 3.45 -13.25
C GLY A 222 0.17 4.61 -14.24
N GLN A 223 -0.38 4.31 -15.42
CA GLN A 223 -0.77 5.34 -16.40
C GLN A 223 -2.05 6.09 -16.07
N ILE A 224 -2.88 5.55 -15.17
CA ILE A 224 -4.19 6.14 -14.88
C ILE A 224 -3.99 7.32 -13.96
N ASP A 225 -4.32 8.51 -14.43
CA ASP A 225 -4.45 9.68 -13.57
C ASP A 225 -5.84 9.66 -12.90
N SER A 226 -5.89 9.29 -11.63
CA SER A 226 -7.17 9.24 -10.92
C SER A 226 -7.65 10.65 -10.56
N ASP A 227 -8.96 10.84 -10.64
CA ASP A 227 -9.63 12.03 -10.11
C ASP A 227 -9.72 11.95 -8.56
N TRP A 228 -10.29 12.97 -7.95
CA TRP A 228 -10.49 13.04 -6.52
C TRP A 228 -11.33 11.87 -6.00
N TYR A 229 -10.96 11.41 -4.82
CA TYR A 229 -11.64 10.34 -4.10
C TYR A 229 -11.97 10.80 -2.69
N GLY A 230 -13.18 10.45 -2.23
CA GLY A 230 -13.68 10.77 -0.91
C GLY A 230 -14.36 9.56 -0.28
N MET A 231 -13.96 9.24 0.94
CA MET A 231 -14.60 8.29 1.82
C MET A 231 -15.11 9.03 3.05
N LEU A 232 -16.37 8.78 3.41
CA LEU A 232 -16.96 9.25 4.65
C LEU A 232 -17.83 8.13 5.20
N GLU A 233 -17.59 7.79 6.47
CA GLU A 233 -18.26 6.71 7.18
C GLU A 233 -18.60 7.18 8.59
N PHE A 234 -19.77 6.78 9.07
CA PHE A 234 -20.20 7.00 10.44
C PHE A 234 -20.59 5.68 11.08
N SER A 235 -20.40 5.58 12.39
CA SER A 235 -20.89 4.45 13.17
C SER A 235 -21.39 4.90 14.53
N LEU A 236 -22.43 4.24 15.01
CA LEU A 236 -22.90 4.33 16.39
C LEU A 236 -22.69 2.98 17.03
N SER A 237 -21.94 2.93 18.13
CA SER A 237 -21.72 1.68 18.84
C SER A 237 -22.05 1.80 20.32
N ARG A 238 -22.58 0.73 20.91
CA ARG A 238 -22.86 0.66 22.34
C ARG A 238 -22.61 -0.75 22.86
N LYS A 239 -22.02 -0.81 24.05
CA LYS A 239 -21.81 -2.04 24.80
C LYS A 239 -22.88 -2.20 25.87
N PHE A 240 -23.27 -3.45 26.11
CA PHE A 240 -24.26 -3.88 27.08
C PHE A 240 -23.74 -5.12 27.81
N LEU A 241 -24.38 -5.47 28.94
CA LEU A 241 -24.10 -6.70 29.70
C LEU A 241 -22.61 -6.83 30.10
N ASP A 242 -22.02 -5.77 30.67
CA ASP A 242 -20.61 -5.72 31.09
C ASP A 242 -19.62 -6.06 29.95
N ASP A 243 -19.86 -5.43 28.80
CA ASP A 243 -19.14 -5.60 27.53
C ASP A 243 -19.31 -6.97 26.84
N LYS A 244 -20.29 -7.78 27.28
CA LYS A 244 -20.59 -9.06 26.62
C LYS A 244 -21.36 -8.90 25.32
N LEU A 245 -22.23 -7.90 25.23
CA LEU A 245 -23.01 -7.62 24.03
C LEU A 245 -22.59 -6.27 23.45
N GLN A 246 -22.24 -6.24 22.18
CA GLN A 246 -21.95 -5.01 21.45
C GLN A 246 -22.90 -4.89 20.26
N MET A 247 -23.53 -3.73 20.13
CA MET A 247 -24.31 -3.37 18.95
C MET A 247 -23.58 -2.24 18.22
N ASN A 248 -23.49 -2.34 16.90
CA ASN A 248 -22.89 -1.33 16.04
C ASN A 248 -23.81 -1.09 14.84
N LEU A 249 -24.18 0.16 14.61
CA LEU A 249 -24.87 0.61 13.42
C LEU A 249 -23.91 1.48 12.60
N ALA A 250 -23.50 1.01 11.43
CA ALA A 250 -22.57 1.69 10.54
C ALA A 250 -23.24 2.16 9.24
N LEU A 251 -22.93 3.38 8.83
CA LEU A 251 -23.24 3.96 7.53
C LEU A 251 -21.93 4.04 6.74
N ASN A 252 -21.80 3.22 5.69
CA ASN A 252 -20.59 3.15 4.88
C ASN A 252 -20.79 3.83 3.52
N LYS A 253 -19.69 4.34 2.94
CA LYS A 253 -19.65 5.01 1.62
C LYS A 253 -20.71 6.12 1.47
N LEU A 254 -20.85 7.04 2.44
CA LEU A 254 -21.86 8.11 2.39
C LEU A 254 -21.74 9.02 1.15
N LEU A 255 -20.52 9.26 0.67
CA LEU A 255 -20.27 10.10 -0.51
C LEU A 255 -20.62 9.41 -1.84
N ASN A 256 -20.84 8.08 -1.81
CA ASN A 256 -21.26 7.25 -2.95
C ASN A 256 -20.51 7.53 -4.27
N ARG A 257 -19.19 7.68 -4.21
CA ARG A 257 -18.35 7.97 -5.37
C ARG A 257 -17.54 6.74 -5.79
N GLY A 258 -17.63 6.40 -7.08
CA GLY A 258 -16.80 5.37 -7.70
C GLY A 258 -15.39 5.86 -8.01
N PHE A 259 -14.59 5.00 -8.62
CA PHE A 259 -13.30 5.36 -9.19
C PHE A 259 -13.51 6.04 -10.54
N VAL A 260 -12.85 7.18 -10.73
CA VAL A 260 -12.77 7.91 -11.99
C VAL A 260 -11.29 8.16 -12.27
N GLY A 261 -10.85 7.94 -13.49
CA GLY A 261 -9.49 8.27 -13.90
C GLY A 261 -9.38 8.42 -15.40
N VAL A 262 -8.32 9.06 -15.85
CA VAL A 262 -8.04 9.28 -17.27
C VAL A 262 -6.71 8.64 -17.63
N VAL A 263 -6.62 8.07 -18.82
CA VAL A 263 -5.38 7.61 -19.43
C VAL A 263 -5.18 8.43 -20.70
N ASP A 264 -4.10 9.20 -20.72
CA ASP A 264 -3.62 9.94 -21.89
C ASP A 264 -2.18 9.51 -22.14
N TYR A 265 -2.01 8.57 -23.07
CA TYR A 265 -0.70 8.02 -23.43
C TYR A 265 -0.72 7.35 -24.80
N ASP A 266 0.25 7.70 -25.64
CA ASP A 266 0.38 7.20 -27.02
C ASP A 266 -0.87 7.48 -27.86
N ASN A 267 -1.57 6.43 -28.29
CA ASN A 267 -2.82 6.50 -29.05
C ASN A 267 -4.07 6.32 -28.17
N ILE A 268 -3.92 6.37 -26.84
CA ILE A 268 -5.01 6.20 -25.88
C ILE A 268 -5.43 7.55 -25.32
N ASP A 269 -6.70 7.87 -25.49
CA ASP A 269 -7.43 8.91 -24.76
C ASP A 269 -8.69 8.26 -24.18
N ALA A 270 -8.65 7.88 -22.91
CA ALA A 270 -9.67 7.06 -22.27
C ALA A 270 -10.05 7.56 -20.88
N GLU A 271 -11.36 7.57 -20.61
CA GLU A 271 -11.91 7.78 -19.27
C GLU A 271 -12.35 6.44 -18.67
N ILE A 272 -11.83 6.14 -17.49
CA ILE A 272 -12.14 4.94 -16.73
C ILE A 272 -13.11 5.30 -15.62
N ASN A 273 -14.31 4.72 -15.69
CA ASN A 273 -15.35 4.88 -14.68
C ASN A 273 -15.71 3.52 -14.08
N ALA A 274 -15.34 3.29 -12.82
CA ALA A 274 -15.66 2.06 -12.10
C ALA A 274 -16.46 2.38 -10.82
N ASN A 275 -17.77 2.11 -10.87
CA ASN A 275 -18.64 2.31 -9.71
C ASN A 275 -18.87 1.01 -8.94
N GLU A 276 -17.97 0.73 -7.99
CA GLU A 276 -18.15 -0.35 -7.00
C GLU A 276 -18.86 0.12 -5.72
N SER A 277 -19.47 1.31 -5.74
CA SER A 277 -20.07 1.86 -4.53
C SER A 277 -21.32 1.07 -4.14
N ARG A 278 -21.31 0.58 -2.91
CA ARG A 278 -22.48 0.02 -2.23
C ARG A 278 -22.67 0.79 -0.94
N GLN A 279 -23.21 2.01 -1.05
CA GLN A 279 -23.69 2.72 0.12
C GLN A 279 -24.60 1.78 0.90
N ASN A 280 -24.29 1.55 2.16
CA ASN A 280 -25.05 0.61 2.95
C ASN A 280 -25.16 1.04 4.40
N LEU A 281 -26.28 0.66 5.00
CA LEU A 281 -26.51 0.65 6.43
C LEU A 281 -26.28 -0.77 6.93
N ARG A 282 -25.38 -0.94 7.89
CA ARG A 282 -25.03 -2.24 8.47
C ARG A 282 -25.28 -2.22 9.96
N LEU A 283 -26.20 -3.06 10.42
CA LEU A 283 -26.34 -3.41 11.83
C LEU A 283 -25.51 -4.65 12.13
N SER A 284 -24.65 -4.58 13.14
CA SER A 284 -23.84 -5.68 13.62
C SER A 284 -24.09 -5.88 15.11
N VAL A 285 -24.32 -7.13 15.51
CA VAL A 285 -24.52 -7.53 16.89
C VAL A 285 -23.49 -8.61 17.21
N SER A 286 -22.68 -8.38 18.24
CA SER A 286 -21.64 -9.32 18.67
C SER A 286 -21.85 -9.66 20.14
N TYR A 287 -21.92 -10.96 20.45
CA TYR A 287 -22.07 -11.46 21.80
C TYR A 287 -20.89 -12.37 22.19
N ASN A 288 -20.09 -11.91 23.15
CA ASN A 288 -18.94 -12.63 23.66
C ASN A 288 -19.39 -13.59 24.79
N PHE A 289 -19.32 -14.89 24.52
CA PHE A 289 -19.54 -15.94 25.52
C PHE A 289 -18.20 -16.56 25.95
N GLY A 290 -18.12 -17.03 27.20
CA GLY A 290 -16.88 -17.55 27.81
C GLY A 290 -16.25 -16.61 28.85
N SER A 291 -15.26 -17.10 29.61
CA SER A 291 -14.58 -16.28 30.63
C SER A 291 -13.60 -15.31 29.97
N LYS A 292 -13.50 -14.06 30.47
CA LYS A 292 -12.47 -13.07 30.08
C LYS A 292 -11.02 -13.54 30.37
N TYR A 293 -10.85 -14.77 30.87
CA TYR A 293 -9.61 -15.36 31.38
C TYR A 293 -9.29 -16.70 30.68
N ALA A 294 -9.32 -16.74 29.36
CA ALA A 294 -8.56 -17.79 28.66
C ALA A 294 -7.08 -17.51 28.93
N LYS A 295 -6.38 -18.42 29.63
CA LYS A 295 -4.96 -18.31 29.95
C LYS A 295 -4.17 -17.91 28.70
N LYS A 296 -3.36 -16.86 28.84
CA LYS A 296 -2.42 -16.38 27.83
C LYS A 296 -1.40 -17.50 27.56
N ASN A 297 -1.69 -18.40 26.63
CA ASN A 297 -0.68 -19.32 26.13
C ASN A 297 0.39 -18.48 25.43
N LYS A 298 1.55 -18.32 26.06
CA LYS A 298 2.77 -17.87 25.39
C LYS A 298 3.17 -18.97 24.40
N ARG A 299 2.57 -18.95 23.22
CA ARG A 299 3.13 -19.65 22.05
C ARG A 299 4.20 -18.73 21.47
N ASN A 300 5.47 -19.04 21.74
CA ASN A 300 6.58 -18.53 20.95
C ASN A 300 6.48 -19.17 19.57
N ASN A 301 5.73 -18.57 18.65
CA ASN A 301 5.76 -18.96 17.25
C ASN A 301 6.92 -18.23 16.56
N SER A 302 8.11 -18.81 16.63
CA SER A 302 9.15 -18.59 15.62
C SER A 302 9.03 -19.70 14.59
N ILE A 303 8.14 -19.54 13.61
CA ILE A 303 8.10 -20.35 12.38
C ILE A 303 8.02 -19.36 11.20
N PRO A 304 9.13 -19.09 10.50
CA PRO A 304 9.14 -18.21 9.32
C PRO A 304 8.73 -18.93 8.03
N GLU A 305 8.48 -20.24 8.04
CA GLU A 305 8.52 -21.08 6.83
C GLU A 305 7.14 -21.47 6.26
N GLU A 306 6.04 -21.31 7.01
CA GLU A 306 4.73 -21.92 6.64
C GLU A 306 3.92 -21.07 5.65
N ASN A 307 4.21 -19.77 5.51
CA ASN A 307 3.47 -18.86 4.62
C ASN A 307 4.01 -18.82 3.18
N ARG A 308 4.74 -19.84 2.70
CA ARG A 308 5.26 -19.86 1.32
C ARG A 308 4.51 -20.80 0.37
N ILE A 309 3.47 -21.50 0.84
CA ILE A 309 2.77 -22.53 0.04
C ILE A 309 1.26 -22.23 -0.15
N GLU A 310 0.67 -21.26 0.55
CA GLU A 310 -0.78 -20.94 0.37
C GLU A 310 -1.07 -19.84 -0.67
N GLU A 311 -0.24 -19.70 -1.70
CA GLU A 311 -0.64 -19.03 -2.95
C GLU A 311 -0.41 -20.01 -4.10
N ASN A 312 -1.23 -21.06 -4.12
CA ASN A 312 -1.51 -21.88 -5.30
C ASN A 312 -2.84 -22.60 -5.03
N ASP A 313 -3.93 -21.88 -5.28
CA ASP A 313 -5.18 -22.39 -5.84
C ASP A 313 -5.90 -21.22 -6.54
#